data_AF-A0A7J9QIY5-F1
#
_entry.id   AF-A0A7J9QIY5-F1
#
_cell.length_a   1.000
_cell.length_b   1.000
_cell.length_c   1.000
_cell.angle_alpha   90.00
_cell.angle_beta   90.00
_cell.angle_gamma   90.00
#
_symmetry.space_group_name_H-M   'P 1'
#
loop_
_entity.id
_entity.type
_entity.pdbx_description
1 polymer ?
#
loop_
_entity_poly.entity_id
_entity_poly.type
_entity_poly.pdbx_seq_one_letter_code
_entity_poly.pdbx_strand_id
1 'polypeptide(L)'
;GFERIGPKTALKLIKQHKRLEDIPQIQEQLNEIEFEQIRKIFLNPEVANVDEIKFNEVDYEGIVNYLVKERSFSEDRIQSTLNRLKKALEKKSQNLDQWF
;
A
#
# COMPACT_ATOMS: atom_id res chain seq x y z
N GLY A 1 -7.36 -7.00 -18.10
CA GLY A 1 -8.65 -6.31 -18.35
C GLY A 1 -9.19 -6.79 -19.69
N PHE A 2 -10.47 -6.55 -19.99
CA PHE A 2 -11.09 -7.00 -21.24
C PHE A 2 -10.88 -6.01 -22.38
N GLU A 3 -10.61 -6.51 -23.59
CA GLU A 3 -10.38 -5.64 -24.74
C GLU A 3 -11.63 -4.85 -25.10
N ARG A 4 -11.47 -3.58 -25.50
CA ARG A 4 -12.57 -2.66 -25.87
C ARG A 4 -13.59 -2.39 -24.75
N ILE A 5 -13.34 -2.83 -23.52
CA ILE A 5 -14.16 -2.53 -22.34
C ILE A 5 -13.40 -1.58 -21.43
N GLY A 6 -13.74 -0.29 -21.54
CA GLY A 6 -13.25 0.75 -20.63
C GLY A 6 -14.03 0.81 -19.30
N PRO A 7 -13.59 1.63 -18.33
CA PRO A 7 -14.17 1.69 -16.99
C PRO A 7 -15.67 2.00 -16.95
N LYS A 8 -16.15 2.93 -17.79
CA LYS A 8 -17.58 3.31 -17.88
C LYS A 8 -18.44 2.14 -18.36
N THR A 9 -17.97 1.43 -19.38
CA THR A 9 -18.66 0.26 -19.94
C THR A 9 -18.61 -0.91 -18.96
N ALA A 10 -17.45 -1.18 -18.36
CA ALA A 10 -17.29 -2.20 -17.32
C ALA A 10 -18.28 -2.01 -16.17
N LEU A 11 -18.41 -0.78 -15.67
CA LEU A 11 -19.36 -0.46 -14.59
C LEU A 11 -20.81 -0.69 -15.02
N LYS A 12 -21.19 -0.30 -16.25
CA LYS A 12 -22.53 -0.55 -16.79
C LYS A 12 -22.84 -2.05 -16.84
N LEU A 13 -21.91 -2.86 -17.34
CA LEU A 13 -22.08 -4.31 -17.48
C LEU A 13 -22.20 -5.01 -16.13
N ILE A 14 -21.35 -4.68 -15.16
CA ILE A 14 -21.45 -5.25 -13.81
C ILE A 14 -22.77 -4.85 -13.14
N LYS A 15 -23.26 -3.62 -13.33
CA LYS A 15 -24.56 -3.22 -12.76
C LYS A 15 -25.73 -4.02 -13.34
N GLN A 16 -25.67 -4.34 -14.64
CA GLN A 16 -26.71 -5.08 -15.36
C GLN A 16 -26.67 -6.59 -15.07
N HIS A 17 -25.49 -7.19 -15.15
CA HIS A 17 -25.31 -8.64 -15.10
C HIS A 17 -24.85 -9.18 -13.72
N LYS A 18 -24.45 -8.30 -12.80
CA LYS A 18 -23.97 -8.58 -11.44
C LYS A 18 -22.62 -9.32 -11.39
N ARG A 19 -22.48 -10.45 -12.07
CA ARG A 19 -21.29 -11.30 -12.07
C ARG A 19 -20.58 -11.25 -13.42
N LEU A 20 -19.29 -11.61 -13.44
CA LEU A 20 -18.48 -11.59 -14.67
C LEU A 20 -18.92 -12.70 -15.64
N GLU A 21 -19.16 -13.88 -15.09
CA GLU A 21 -19.68 -15.06 -15.77
C GLU A 21 -21.08 -14.86 -16.38
N ASP A 22 -21.84 -13.86 -15.93
CA ASP A 22 -23.14 -13.53 -16.47
C ASP A 22 -23.06 -12.47 -17.60
N ILE A 23 -21.87 -11.95 -17.94
CA ILE A 23 -21.66 -10.94 -19.00
C ILE A 23 -21.31 -11.66 -20.32
N PRO A 24 -22.20 -11.68 -21.33
CA PRO A 24 -21.96 -12.42 -22.56
C PRO A 24 -20.75 -11.93 -23.37
N GLN A 25 -20.47 -10.62 -23.29
CA GLN A 25 -19.46 -9.93 -24.11
C GLN A 25 -18.02 -10.28 -23.75
N ILE A 26 -17.80 -10.89 -22.58
CA ILE A 26 -16.45 -11.18 -22.07
C ILE A 26 -16.19 -12.68 -21.96
N GLN A 27 -17.15 -13.55 -22.26
CA GLN A 27 -17.05 -14.99 -21.97
C GLN A 27 -15.81 -15.65 -22.58
N GLU A 28 -15.49 -15.32 -23.84
CA GLU A 28 -14.30 -15.86 -24.52
C GLU A 28 -13.02 -15.48 -23.78
N GLN A 29 -12.82 -14.19 -23.49
CA GLN A 29 -11.66 -13.69 -22.76
C GLN A 29 -11.65 -14.13 -21.29
N LEU A 30 -12.83 -14.32 -20.68
CA LEU A 30 -12.98 -14.73 -19.29
C LEU A 30 -12.51 -16.18 -19.11
N ASN A 31 -12.77 -17.06 -20.09
CA ASN A 31 -12.34 -18.45 -20.06
C ASN A 31 -10.81 -18.62 -20.16
N GLU A 32 -10.11 -17.63 -20.69
CA GLU A 32 -8.63 -17.60 -20.76
C GLU A 32 -8.00 -17.12 -19.44
N ILE A 33 -8.81 -16.63 -18.49
CA ILE A 33 -8.35 -16.00 -17.24
C ILE A 33 -8.84 -16.82 -16.05
N GLU A 34 -7.97 -17.05 -15.07
CA GLU A 34 -8.34 -17.63 -13.77
C GLU A 34 -9.05 -16.60 -12.86
N PHE A 35 -10.20 -16.10 -13.32
CA PHE A 35 -10.90 -14.99 -12.66
C PHE A 35 -11.40 -15.35 -11.25
N GLU A 36 -11.68 -16.64 -10.98
CA GLU A 36 -12.06 -17.10 -9.64
C GLU A 36 -10.91 -16.98 -8.64
N GLN A 37 -9.67 -17.25 -9.06
CA GLN A 37 -8.50 -17.04 -8.20
C GLN A 37 -8.30 -15.55 -7.91
N ILE A 38 -8.42 -14.71 -8.95
CA ILE A 38 -8.34 -13.25 -8.79
C ILE A 38 -9.43 -12.77 -7.82
N ARG A 39 -10.68 -13.22 -8.01
CA ARG A 39 -11.80 -12.93 -7.12
C ARG A 39 -11.50 -13.37 -5.68
N LYS A 40 -10.92 -14.56 -5.49
CA LYS A 40 -10.53 -15.07 -4.17
C LYS A 40 -9.50 -14.17 -3.49
N ILE A 41 -8.50 -13.66 -4.22
CA ILE A 41 -7.51 -12.72 -3.66
C ILE A 41 -8.19 -11.45 -3.15
N PHE A 42 -9.20 -10.93 -3.87
CA PHE A 42 -9.92 -9.73 -3.44
C PHE A 42 -10.94 -9.98 -2.31
N LEU A 43 -11.62 -11.13 -2.32
CA LEU A 43 -12.63 -11.45 -1.30
C LEU A 43 -12.03 -11.99 -0.01
N ASN A 44 -10.96 -12.79 -0.13
CA ASN A 44 -10.25 -13.44 0.97
C ASN A 44 -8.75 -13.14 0.85
N PRO A 45 -8.34 -11.86 1.01
CA PRO A 45 -6.92 -11.52 0.99
C PRO A 45 -6.22 -12.16 2.18
N GLU A 46 -5.01 -12.65 1.97
CA GLU A 46 -4.12 -13.03 3.06
C GLU A 46 -3.61 -11.75 3.72
N VAL A 47 -4.20 -11.41 4.86
CA VAL A 47 -3.84 -10.25 5.66
C VAL A 47 -3.14 -10.70 6.93
N ALA A 48 -2.05 -10.01 7.27
CA ALA A 48 -1.40 -10.21 8.56
C ALA A 48 -2.33 -9.67 9.66
N ASN A 49 -2.59 -10.49 10.67
CA ASN A 49 -3.24 -10.02 11.88
C ASN A 49 -2.18 -9.32 12.74
N VAL A 50 -2.23 -7.99 12.80
CA VAL A 50 -1.30 -7.16 13.59
C VAL A 50 -2.05 -6.61 14.78
N ASP A 51 -1.77 -7.14 15.97
CA ASP A 51 -2.49 -6.78 17.19
C ASP A 51 -2.19 -5.34 17.64
N GLU A 52 -0.93 -4.91 17.56
CA GLU A 52 -0.50 -3.58 17.99
C GLU A 52 0.64 -3.04 17.12
N ILE A 53 0.51 -1.77 16.69
CA ILE A 53 1.58 -1.05 16.01
C ILE A 53 2.43 -0.34 17.07
N LYS A 54 3.62 -0.87 17.35
CA LYS A 54 4.58 -0.29 18.30
C LYS A 54 5.64 0.52 17.58
N PHE A 55 5.87 1.75 18.07
CA PHE A 55 6.98 2.59 17.65
C PHE A 55 8.08 2.49 18.70
N ASN A 56 9.11 1.70 18.41
CA ASN A 56 10.27 1.54 19.29
C ASN A 56 11.25 2.70 19.14
N GLU A 57 12.24 2.74 20.02
CA GLU A 57 13.35 3.70 19.93
C GLU A 57 14.09 3.56 18.59
N VAL A 58 14.52 4.70 18.06
CA VAL A 58 15.23 4.76 16.78
C VAL A 58 16.71 4.50 17.01
N ASP A 59 17.26 3.50 16.32
CA ASP A 59 18.70 3.26 16.26
C ASP A 59 19.37 4.20 15.26
N TYR A 60 19.75 5.39 15.73
CA TYR A 60 20.39 6.41 14.90
C TYR A 60 21.76 5.96 14.36
N GLU A 61 22.56 5.26 15.17
CA GLU A 61 23.89 4.81 14.78
C GLU A 61 23.81 3.70 13.72
N GLY A 62 22.90 2.74 13.90
CA GLY A 62 22.63 1.69 12.92
C GLY A 62 22.17 2.25 11.58
N ILE A 63 21.30 3.27 11.58
CA ILE A 63 20.84 3.92 10.34
C ILE A 63 22.00 4.61 9.62
N VAL A 64 22.86 5.36 10.34
CA VAL A 64 24.03 6.01 9.73
C VAL A 64 24.99 4.97 9.18
N ASN A 65 25.31 3.93 9.96
CA ASN A 65 26.21 2.86 9.52
C ASN A 65 25.70 2.19 8.23
N TYR A 66 24.44 1.77 8.20
CA TYR A 66 23.87 1.11 7.02
C TYR A 66 23.80 2.04 5.81
N LEU A 67 23.25 3.24 5.96
CA LEU A 67 23.03 4.12 4.80
C LEU A 67 24.33 4.77 4.30
N VAL A 68 25.20 5.24 5.18
CA VAL A 68 26.44 5.94 4.80
C VAL A 68 27.54 4.95 4.46
N LYS A 69 27.83 3.98 5.35
CA LYS A 69 28.99 3.09 5.17
C LYS A 69 28.72 1.98 4.15
N GLU A 70 27.54 1.35 4.19
CA GLU A 70 27.24 0.20 3.31
C GLU A 70 26.57 0.61 2.00
N ARG A 71 25.77 1.68 2.02
CA ARG A 71 24.99 2.12 0.84
C ARG A 71 25.50 3.42 0.21
N SER A 72 26.60 3.98 0.71
CA SER A 72 27.28 5.17 0.17
C SER A 72 26.38 6.41 0.03
N PHE A 73 25.41 6.59 0.93
CA PHE A 73 24.64 7.82 1.01
C PHE A 73 25.49 8.95 1.61
N SER A 74 25.19 10.19 1.20
CA SER A 74 25.82 11.39 1.77
C SER A 74 25.51 11.51 3.26
N GLU A 75 26.55 11.51 4.08
CA GLU A 75 26.46 11.63 5.54
C GLU A 75 25.71 12.88 5.97
N ASP A 76 26.06 14.04 5.41
CA ASP A 76 25.41 15.33 5.70
C ASP A 76 23.88 15.28 5.49
N ARG A 77 23.45 14.61 4.42
CA ARG A 77 22.03 14.46 4.09
C ARG A 77 21.31 13.54 5.09
N ILE A 78 21.95 12.44 5.47
CA ILE A 78 21.41 11.50 6.45
C ILE A 78 21.31 12.17 7.82
N GLN A 79 22.36 12.86 8.26
CA GLN A 79 22.39 13.55 9.55
C GLN A 79 21.32 14.63 9.64
N SER A 80 21.13 15.45 8.59
CA SER A 80 20.05 16.45 8.53
C SER A 80 18.66 15.82 8.66
N THR A 81 18.45 14.67 8.00
CA THR A 81 17.17 13.95 8.04
C THR A 81 16.90 13.33 9.41
N LEU A 82 17.91 12.71 10.03
CA LEU A 82 17.81 12.14 11.37
C LEU A 82 17.56 13.20 12.43
N ASN A 83 18.20 14.36 12.32
CA ASN A 83 17.93 15.50 13.18
C ASN A 83 16.46 15.98 13.07
N ARG A 84 15.90 16.00 11.85
CA ARG A 84 14.48 16.33 11.64
C ARG A 84 13.56 15.26 12.24
N LEU A 85 13.90 13.98 12.11
CA LEU A 85 13.16 12.87 12.71
C LEU A 85 13.13 12.99 14.24
N LYS A 86 14.29 13.24 14.87
CA LYS A 86 14.41 13.43 16.33
C LYS A 86 13.48 14.55 16.82
N LYS A 87 13.52 15.71 16.18
CA LYS A 87 12.63 16.84 16.51
C LYS A 87 11.15 16.52 16.33
N ALA A 88 10.79 15.73 15.32
CA ALA A 88 9.39 15.33 15.10
C ALA A 88 8.89 14.36 16.18
N LEU A 89 9.74 13.44 16.64
CA LEU A 89 9.42 12.52 17.73
C LEU A 89 9.27 13.26 19.07
N GLU A 90 10.15 14.22 19.36
CA GLU A 90 10.04 15.09 20.56
C GLU A 90 8.74 15.92 20.54
N LYS A 91 8.33 16.42 19.37
CA LYS A 91 7.08 17.19 19.21
C LYS A 91 5.79 16.37 19.30
N LYS A 92 5.85 15.05 19.12
CA LYS A 92 4.68 14.15 19.21
C LYS A 92 4.07 14.10 20.63
N SER A 93 4.73 14.71 21.63
CA SER A 93 4.40 14.68 23.06
C SER A 93 3.61 15.91 23.59
N GLN A 94 2.92 16.71 22.76
CA GLN A 94 2.26 17.95 23.25
C GLN A 94 0.90 18.29 22.61
N ASN A 95 -0.08 18.47 23.50
CA ASN A 95 -1.37 19.20 23.49
C ASN A 95 -2.45 18.99 22.40
N LEU A 96 -3.71 19.13 22.86
CA LEU A 96 -4.96 19.03 22.10
C LEU A 96 -5.03 19.99 20.90
N ASP A 97 -4.26 21.09 20.90
CA ASP A 97 -4.16 22.05 19.80
C ASP A 97 -3.63 21.44 18.49
N GLN A 98 -3.05 20.23 18.53
CA GLN A 98 -2.69 19.51 17.31
C GLN A 98 -3.91 18.97 16.54
N TRP A 99 -5.08 18.90 17.18
CA TRP A 99 -6.29 18.25 16.66
C TRP A 99 -7.44 19.21 16.33
N PHE A 100 -7.32 20.49 16.69
CA PHE A 100 -8.28 21.56 16.44
C PHE A 100 -7.66 22.69 15.64
#